data_AF-A0A9D1GZ18-F1
#
_entry.id   AF-A0A9D1GZ18-F1
#
_cell.length_a   1.000
_cell.length_b   1.000
_cell.length_c   1.000
_cell.angle_alpha   90.00
_cell.angle_beta   90.00
_cell.angle_gamma   90.00
#
_symmetry.space_group_name_H-M   'P 1'
#
loop_
_entity.id
_entity.type
_entity.pdbx_description
1 polymer ?
#
loop_
_entity_poly.entity_id
_entity_poly.type
_entity_poly.pdbx_seq_one_letter_code
_entity_poly.pdbx_strand_id
1 'polypeptide(L)'
;MEVPQADVMAIRGFELLAVALFLFGVWYVWRSRSWVLRGGYAGAVLTIGFDWMFNTRWFFNVAYSPEFIPLFVIDGVNQPVALAMTYGFFFGIPTAILAHQRHRLDRRFGRWGWLLVFVGMGLLQPLFEIPMVKLLHAWTYYQRPEFLWGGVIWSNIWFSGMLGLGCYGGLRLALRWEGAVDPAAFSPREQAVRQFALGVAAIWVAFTAATLVQLLFWYVPVAPWAPGPRPF
;
A
#
# COMPACT_ATOMS: atom_id res chain seq x y z
N MET A 1 -12.37 16.97 21.31
CA MET A 1 -12.95 15.65 20.99
C MET A 1 -12.09 14.62 21.68
N GLU A 2 -12.68 13.84 22.59
CA GLU A 2 -12.00 12.66 23.13
C GLU A 2 -11.85 11.64 22.00
N VAL A 3 -10.62 11.17 21.77
CA VAL A 3 -10.36 10.09 20.80
C VAL A 3 -10.66 8.78 21.52
N PRO A 4 -11.62 7.96 21.02
CA PRO A 4 -11.89 6.65 21.62
C PRO A 4 -10.61 5.82 21.69
N GLN A 5 -10.36 5.19 22.83
CA GLN A 5 -9.20 4.32 23.00
C GLN A 5 -9.46 2.96 22.34
N ALA A 6 -8.48 2.46 21.61
CA ALA A 6 -8.54 1.12 21.04
C ALA A 6 -8.43 0.06 22.15
N ASP A 7 -9.22 -1.01 22.02
CA ASP A 7 -9.07 -2.19 22.87
C ASP A 7 -7.76 -2.92 22.52
N VAL A 8 -6.95 -3.20 23.56
CA VAL A 8 -5.62 -3.82 23.39
C VAL A 8 -5.72 -5.17 22.69
N MET A 9 -6.74 -5.98 23.00
CA MET A 9 -6.93 -7.30 22.38
C MET A 9 -7.30 -7.17 20.90
N ALA A 10 -8.11 -6.17 20.53
CA ALA A 10 -8.39 -5.82 19.14
C ALA A 10 -7.11 -5.45 18.38
N ILE A 11 -6.23 -4.63 18.96
CA ILE A 11 -4.95 -4.26 18.33
C ILE A 11 -4.05 -5.48 18.16
N ARG A 12 -3.90 -6.32 19.19
CA ARG A 12 -3.10 -7.55 19.10
C ARG A 12 -3.67 -8.53 18.07
N GLY A 13 -5.00 -8.67 17.99
CA GLY A 13 -5.66 -9.47 16.97
C GLY A 13 -5.38 -8.96 15.56
N PHE A 14 -5.40 -7.64 15.35
CA PHE A 14 -5.04 -7.02 14.09
C PHE A 14 -3.54 -7.22 13.74
N GLU A 15 -2.63 -7.10 14.70
CA GLU A 15 -1.21 -7.37 14.47
C GLU A 15 -0.95 -8.82 14.06
N LEU A 16 -1.59 -9.78 14.73
CA LEU A 16 -1.51 -11.20 14.36
C LEU A 16 -2.04 -11.44 12.95
N LEU A 17 -3.15 -10.79 12.58
CA LEU A 17 -3.69 -10.84 11.23
C LEU A 17 -2.70 -10.25 10.21
N ALA A 18 -2.11 -9.08 10.51
CA ALA A 18 -1.12 -8.45 9.65
C ALA A 18 0.12 -9.34 9.43
N VAL A 19 0.61 -10.00 10.49
CA VAL A 19 1.70 -10.98 10.41
C VAL A 19 1.30 -12.18 9.55
N ALA A 20 0.13 -12.77 9.78
CA ALA A 20 -0.35 -13.93 9.02
C ALA A 20 -0.48 -13.60 7.52
N LEU A 21 -1.04 -12.44 7.19
CA LEU A 21 -1.19 -11.95 5.82
C LEU A 21 0.17 -11.64 5.18
N PHE A 22 1.11 -11.08 5.94
CA PHE A 22 2.47 -10.87 5.48
C PHE A 22 3.19 -12.19 5.16
N LEU A 23 3.09 -13.18 6.04
CA LEU A 23 3.70 -14.50 5.82
C LEU A 23 3.06 -15.21 4.61
N PHE A 24 1.75 -15.08 4.43
CA PHE A 24 1.07 -15.56 3.22
C PHE A 24 1.62 -14.90 1.96
N GLY A 25 1.85 -13.58 1.99
CA GLY A 25 2.45 -12.84 0.88
C GLY A 25 3.85 -13.32 0.54
N VAL A 26 4.70 -13.47 1.56
CA VAL A 26 6.05 -14.07 1.41
C VAL A 26 5.93 -15.45 0.78
N TRP A 27 5.14 -16.35 1.36
CA TRP A 27 4.93 -17.69 0.83
C TRP A 27 4.50 -17.69 -0.64
N TYR A 28 3.53 -16.84 -0.99
CA TYR A 28 3.02 -16.72 -2.35
C TYR A 28 4.11 -16.29 -3.35
N VAL A 29 4.84 -15.20 -3.06
CA VAL A 29 5.88 -14.71 -4.00
C VAL A 29 7.08 -15.65 -4.07
N TRP A 30 7.39 -16.37 -3.00
CA TRP A 30 8.39 -17.43 -3.03
C TRP A 30 7.96 -18.58 -3.94
N ARG A 31 6.69 -19.01 -3.83
CA ARG A 31 6.12 -20.10 -4.63
C ARG A 31 5.98 -19.76 -6.11
N SER A 32 5.82 -18.47 -6.43
CA SER A 32 5.72 -17.96 -7.79
C SER A 32 6.97 -18.15 -8.64
N ARG A 33 8.14 -18.37 -8.00
CA ARG A 33 9.46 -18.49 -8.64
C ARG A 33 9.88 -17.31 -9.53
N SER A 34 9.24 -16.15 -9.39
CA SER A 34 9.62 -14.92 -10.11
C SER A 34 10.33 -13.95 -9.17
N TRP A 35 11.56 -13.54 -9.52
CA TRP A 35 12.29 -12.53 -8.76
C TRP A 35 11.64 -11.15 -8.89
N VAL A 36 11.01 -10.84 -10.02
CA VAL A 36 10.22 -9.61 -10.20
C VAL A 36 9.08 -9.54 -9.18
N LEU A 37 8.33 -10.62 -8.97
CA LEU A 37 7.23 -10.62 -8.00
C LEU A 37 7.72 -10.53 -6.55
N ARG A 38 8.87 -11.16 -6.23
CA ARG A 38 9.52 -11.01 -4.92
C ARG A 38 9.95 -9.57 -4.68
N GLY A 39 10.56 -8.94 -5.69
CA GLY A 39 10.93 -7.54 -5.69
C GLY A 39 9.74 -6.62 -5.50
N GLY A 40 8.66 -6.85 -6.25
CA GLY A 40 7.42 -6.08 -6.11
C GLY A 40 6.84 -6.15 -4.70
N TYR A 41 6.73 -7.36 -4.14
CA TYR A 41 6.22 -7.53 -2.78
C TYR A 41 7.13 -6.86 -1.73
N ALA A 42 8.45 -7.03 -1.85
CA ALA A 42 9.41 -6.33 -0.99
C ALA A 42 9.30 -4.81 -1.12
N GLY A 43 9.18 -4.29 -2.35
CA GLY A 43 8.99 -2.86 -2.62
C GLY A 43 7.73 -2.31 -1.94
N ALA A 44 6.62 -3.05 -1.98
CA ALA A 44 5.38 -2.68 -1.30
C ALA A 44 5.58 -2.60 0.22
N VAL A 45 6.19 -3.61 0.84
CA VAL A 45 6.48 -3.62 2.30
C VAL A 45 7.41 -2.47 2.69
N LEU A 46 8.46 -2.23 1.90
CA LEU A 46 9.45 -1.17 2.14
C LEU A 46 8.89 0.23 1.93
N THR A 47 7.67 0.36 1.42
CA THR A 47 7.01 1.66 1.28
C THR A 47 6.75 2.32 2.64
N ILE A 48 6.79 1.54 3.73
CA ILE A 48 6.82 2.06 5.11
C ILE A 48 7.93 3.10 5.33
N GLY A 49 9.05 3.03 4.60
CA GLY A 49 10.12 4.02 4.69
C GLY A 49 9.69 5.43 4.25
N PHE A 50 8.62 5.54 3.46
CA PHE A 50 8.02 6.80 3.04
C PHE A 50 6.79 7.18 3.87
N ASP A 51 6.37 6.32 4.80
CA ASP A 51 5.14 6.49 5.58
C ASP A 51 5.11 7.78 6.39
N TRP A 52 6.26 8.18 6.91
CA TRP A 52 6.39 9.44 7.64
C TRP A 52 6.05 10.67 6.77
N MET A 53 6.36 10.64 5.47
CA MET A 53 5.95 11.71 4.57
C MET A 53 4.42 11.74 4.46
N PHE A 54 3.80 10.57 4.31
CA PHE A 54 2.36 10.45 4.06
C PHE A 54 1.50 10.69 5.30
N ASN A 55 1.80 10.00 6.38
CA ASN A 55 0.93 9.94 7.54
C ASN A 55 1.24 11.01 8.58
N THR A 56 2.48 11.52 8.64
CA THR A 56 2.88 12.42 9.73
C THR A 56 2.78 13.90 9.37
N ARG A 57 3.15 14.32 8.16
CA ARG A 57 3.24 15.77 7.83
C ARG A 57 2.50 16.25 6.59
N TRP A 58 2.29 15.42 5.56
CA TRP A 58 1.92 15.98 4.23
C TRP A 58 0.57 15.53 3.69
N PHE A 59 0.09 14.32 4.00
CA PHE A 59 -1.12 13.80 3.35
C PHE A 59 -2.21 13.52 4.37
N PHE A 60 -2.06 12.45 5.12
CA PHE A 60 -3.21 11.84 5.79
C PHE A 60 -3.44 12.35 7.21
N ASN A 61 -2.42 12.97 7.85
CA ASN A 61 -2.45 13.39 9.25
C ASN A 61 -3.01 12.30 10.17
N VAL A 62 -2.31 11.17 10.24
CA VAL A 62 -2.76 9.98 10.97
C VAL A 62 -2.05 9.90 12.31
N ALA A 63 -2.81 9.67 13.38
CA ALA A 63 -2.26 9.15 14.62
C ALA A 63 -2.70 7.69 14.82
N TYR A 64 -1.73 6.83 15.09
CA TYR A 64 -1.94 5.43 15.41
C TYR A 64 -2.20 5.26 16.91
N SER A 65 -2.93 4.20 17.26
CA SER A 65 -3.13 3.79 18.65
C SER A 65 -1.77 3.58 19.35
N PRO A 66 -1.60 4.04 20.60
CA PRO A 66 -0.37 3.82 21.36
C PRO A 66 -0.12 2.34 21.67
N GLU A 67 -1.16 1.50 21.59
CA GLU A 67 -1.08 0.07 21.90
C GLU A 67 -0.34 -0.75 20.84
N PHE A 68 -0.08 -0.19 19.67
CA PHE A 68 0.68 -0.86 18.62
C PHE A 68 2.14 -1.13 19.01
N ILE A 69 2.65 -2.30 18.63
CA ILE A 69 4.07 -2.62 18.72
C ILE A 69 4.84 -1.64 17.81
N PRO A 70 5.76 -0.83 18.37
CA PRO A 70 6.49 0.16 17.61
C PRO A 70 7.51 -0.48 16.67
N LEU A 71 7.54 -0.01 15.42
CA LEU A 71 8.64 -0.27 14.50
C LEU A 71 9.70 0.83 14.63
N PHE A 72 9.28 2.09 14.57
CA PHE A 72 10.10 3.28 14.83
C PHE A 72 9.22 4.46 15.25
N VAL A 73 9.84 5.54 15.73
CA VAL A 73 9.14 6.77 16.14
C VAL A 73 9.70 7.93 15.33
N ILE A 74 8.82 8.74 14.74
CA ILE A 74 9.19 9.98 14.03
C ILE A 74 8.28 11.12 14.50
N ASP A 75 8.88 12.24 14.87
CA ASP A 75 8.17 13.41 15.42
C ASP A 75 7.23 13.04 16.57
N GLY A 76 7.66 12.13 17.45
CA GLY A 76 6.87 11.66 18.60
C GLY A 76 5.72 10.72 18.26
N VAL A 77 5.55 10.31 16.99
CA VAL A 77 4.50 9.39 16.56
C VAL A 77 5.05 8.00 16.28
N ASN A 78 4.44 7.03 16.95
CA ASN A 78 4.72 5.63 16.77
C ASN A 78 4.27 5.16 15.38
N GLN A 79 5.19 4.52 14.65
CA GLN A 79 4.90 3.83 13.39
C GLN A 79 4.82 2.33 13.66
N PRO A 80 3.65 1.69 13.47
CA PRO A 80 3.45 0.29 13.84
C PRO A 80 4.23 -0.68 12.95
N VAL A 81 4.70 -1.79 13.53
CA VAL A 81 5.18 -2.94 12.73
C VAL A 81 4.08 -3.46 11.80
N ALA A 82 2.84 -3.52 12.29
CA ALA A 82 1.70 -3.98 11.53
C ALA A 82 1.45 -3.14 10.26
N LEU A 83 1.83 -1.86 10.24
CA LEU A 83 1.64 -0.99 9.09
C LEU A 83 2.52 -1.40 7.90
N ALA A 84 3.79 -1.76 8.16
CA ALA A 84 4.67 -2.28 7.11
C ALA A 84 4.12 -3.57 6.50
N MET A 85 3.54 -4.42 7.34
CA MET A 85 2.95 -5.69 6.96
C MET A 85 1.64 -5.49 6.17
N THR A 86 0.80 -4.54 6.55
CA THR A 86 -0.43 -4.23 5.82
C THR A 86 -0.15 -3.61 4.46
N TYR A 87 0.90 -2.80 4.27
CA TYR A 87 1.30 -2.37 2.92
C TYR A 87 1.63 -3.54 2.00
N GLY A 88 2.36 -4.53 2.53
CA GLY A 88 2.62 -5.79 1.82
C GLY A 88 1.34 -6.51 1.42
N PHE A 89 0.38 -6.61 2.34
CA PHE A 89 -0.91 -7.26 2.06
C PHE A 89 -1.79 -6.46 1.09
N PHE A 90 -2.00 -5.15 1.29
CA PHE A 90 -2.94 -4.36 0.50
C PHE A 90 -2.44 -4.06 -0.90
N PHE A 91 -1.17 -3.73 -1.06
CA PHE A 91 -0.63 -3.34 -2.35
C PHE A 91 0.31 -4.37 -2.95
N GLY A 92 1.02 -5.16 -2.13
CA GLY A 92 1.93 -6.19 -2.62
C GLY A 92 1.22 -7.42 -3.16
N ILE A 93 0.40 -8.10 -2.34
CA ILE A 93 -0.18 -9.40 -2.70
C ILE A 93 -1.19 -9.31 -3.84
N PRO A 94 -2.23 -8.45 -3.80
CA PRO A 94 -3.20 -8.34 -4.88
C PRO A 94 -2.53 -8.02 -6.21
N THR A 95 -1.59 -7.07 -6.23
CA THR A 95 -0.93 -6.66 -7.48
C THR A 95 -0.01 -7.75 -8.01
N ALA A 96 0.70 -8.48 -7.13
CA ALA A 96 1.49 -9.64 -7.51
C ALA A 96 0.61 -10.76 -8.09
N ILE A 97 -0.52 -11.08 -7.45
CA ILE A 97 -1.48 -12.08 -7.95
C ILE A 97 -2.03 -11.66 -9.30
N LEU A 98 -2.50 -10.42 -9.43
CA LEU A 98 -3.06 -9.88 -10.66
C LEU A 98 -2.03 -9.90 -11.80
N ALA A 99 -0.78 -9.49 -11.53
CA ALA A 99 0.30 -9.48 -12.51
C ALA A 99 0.71 -10.89 -12.94
N HIS A 100 0.77 -11.84 -11.99
CA HIS A 100 1.02 -13.26 -12.27
C HIS A 100 -0.09 -13.86 -13.13
N GLN A 101 -1.35 -13.54 -12.81
CA GLN A 101 -2.54 -14.05 -13.49
C GLN A 101 -3.04 -13.15 -14.63
N ARG A 102 -2.20 -12.22 -15.12
CA ARG A 102 -2.59 -11.20 -16.13
C ARG A 102 -3.26 -11.79 -17.37
N HIS A 103 -2.79 -12.94 -17.85
CA HIS A 103 -3.36 -13.64 -19.00
C HIS A 103 -4.85 -14.02 -18.81
N ARG A 104 -5.27 -14.34 -17.58
CA ARG A 104 -6.68 -14.65 -17.27
C ARG A 104 -7.52 -13.38 -17.31
N LEU A 105 -7.00 -12.29 -16.76
CA LEU A 105 -7.67 -11.00 -16.75
C LEU A 105 -7.82 -10.46 -18.18
N ASP A 106 -6.74 -10.49 -18.96
CA ASP A 106 -6.72 -10.05 -20.36
C ASP A 106 -7.67 -10.89 -21.23
N ARG A 107 -7.70 -12.21 -21.04
CA ARG A 107 -8.61 -13.09 -21.81
C ARG A 107 -10.08 -12.85 -21.48
N ARG A 108 -10.41 -12.60 -20.21
CA ARG A 108 -11.81 -12.46 -19.77
C ARG A 108 -12.37 -11.05 -19.96
N PHE A 109 -11.54 -10.02 -19.75
CA PHE A 109 -11.99 -8.63 -19.70
C PHE A 109 -11.27 -7.72 -20.69
N GLY A 110 -10.18 -8.17 -21.33
CA GLY A 110 -9.38 -7.36 -22.24
C GLY A 110 -8.96 -6.04 -21.59
N ARG A 111 -9.16 -4.93 -22.31
CA ARG A 111 -8.87 -3.58 -21.82
C ARG A 111 -9.66 -3.17 -20.56
N TRP A 112 -10.85 -3.76 -20.34
CA TRP A 112 -11.65 -3.46 -19.14
C TRP A 112 -11.03 -4.02 -17.86
N GLY A 113 -10.07 -4.96 -17.97
CA GLY A 113 -9.31 -5.45 -16.82
C GLY A 113 -8.62 -4.34 -16.04
N TRP A 114 -8.15 -3.28 -16.71
CA TRP A 114 -7.54 -2.12 -16.04
C TRP A 114 -8.54 -1.37 -15.17
N LEU A 115 -9.75 -1.10 -15.69
CA LEU A 115 -10.81 -0.45 -14.91
C LEU A 115 -11.22 -1.32 -13.71
N LEU A 116 -11.30 -2.65 -13.89
CA LEU A 116 -11.62 -3.57 -12.79
C LEU A 116 -10.57 -3.55 -11.69
N VAL A 117 -9.28 -3.46 -12.04
CA VAL A 117 -8.21 -3.31 -11.05
C VAL A 117 -8.34 -1.98 -10.32
N PHE A 118 -8.57 -0.87 -11.04
CA PHE A 118 -8.76 0.44 -10.43
C PHE A 118 -9.93 0.45 -9.44
N VAL A 119 -11.12 0.02 -9.88
CA VAL A 119 -12.33 0.00 -9.05
C VAL A 119 -12.17 -0.99 -7.89
N GLY A 120 -11.65 -2.19 -8.15
CA GLY A 120 -11.48 -3.22 -7.14
C GLY A 120 -10.54 -2.78 -6.02
N MET A 121 -9.37 -2.22 -6.37
CA MET A 121 -8.39 -1.74 -5.39
C MET A 121 -8.92 -0.51 -4.64
N GLY A 122 -9.66 0.38 -5.31
CA GLY A 122 -10.33 1.51 -4.66
C GLY A 122 -11.40 1.07 -3.66
N LEU A 123 -12.20 0.04 -3.96
CA LEU A 123 -13.24 -0.47 -3.06
C LEU A 123 -12.71 -1.33 -1.91
N LEU A 124 -11.58 -2.02 -2.10
CA LEU A 124 -10.95 -2.78 -1.01
C LEU A 124 -10.47 -1.88 0.13
N GLN A 125 -10.07 -0.65 -0.19
CA GLN A 125 -9.58 0.30 0.81
C GLN A 125 -10.62 0.65 1.89
N PRO A 126 -11.84 1.14 1.57
CA PRO A 126 -12.80 1.52 2.61
C PRO A 126 -13.34 0.30 3.35
N LEU A 127 -13.46 -0.85 2.67
CA LEU A 127 -13.85 -2.12 3.30
C LEU A 127 -12.87 -2.55 4.40
N PHE A 128 -11.60 -2.20 4.25
CA PHE A 128 -10.60 -2.45 5.27
C PHE A 128 -10.49 -1.31 6.28
N GLU A 129 -10.28 -0.08 5.83
CA GLU A 129 -9.91 1.02 6.73
C GLU A 129 -11.08 1.47 7.61
N ILE A 130 -12.34 1.44 7.12
CA ILE A 130 -13.48 1.89 7.92
C ILE A 130 -13.61 1.03 9.19
N PRO A 131 -13.59 -0.32 9.14
CA PRO A 131 -13.54 -1.14 10.35
C PRO A 131 -12.39 -0.78 11.30
N MET A 132 -11.19 -0.54 10.75
CA MET A 132 -10.02 -0.24 11.58
C MET A 132 -10.14 1.11 12.31
N VAL A 133 -10.71 2.12 11.65
CA VAL A 133 -10.89 3.47 12.23
C VAL A 133 -12.13 3.55 13.12
N LYS A 134 -13.27 3.00 12.68
CA LYS A 134 -14.57 3.17 13.35
C LYS A 134 -14.87 2.12 14.41
N LEU A 135 -14.40 0.88 14.23
CA LEU A 135 -14.72 -0.22 15.13
C LEU A 135 -13.55 -0.53 16.05
N LEU A 136 -12.32 -0.61 15.50
CA LEU A 136 -11.14 -0.96 16.29
C LEU A 136 -10.42 0.27 16.87
N HIS A 137 -10.70 1.47 16.34
CA HIS A 137 -10.00 2.70 16.68
C HIS A 137 -8.47 2.59 16.57
N ALA A 138 -8.00 1.77 15.62
CA ALA A 138 -6.59 1.48 15.42
C ALA A 138 -5.82 2.75 15.02
N TRP A 139 -6.45 3.65 14.26
CA TRP A 139 -5.89 4.96 13.98
C TRP A 139 -6.98 5.99 13.72
N THR A 140 -6.59 7.27 13.74
CA THR A 140 -7.46 8.41 13.50
C THR A 140 -6.88 9.32 12.44
N TYR A 141 -7.70 9.69 11.45
CA TYR A 141 -7.38 10.74 10.47
C TYR A 141 -7.82 12.10 11.01
N TYR A 142 -6.90 13.06 11.06
CA TYR A 142 -7.18 14.45 11.43
C TYR A 142 -7.43 15.30 10.18
N GLN A 143 -8.59 15.07 9.57
CA GLN A 143 -9.11 15.84 8.45
C GLN A 143 -10.48 16.45 8.76
N ARG A 144 -10.88 17.45 7.98
CA ARG A 144 -12.17 18.10 8.16
C ARG A 144 -13.31 17.10 7.91
N PRO A 145 -14.39 17.11 8.71
CA PRO A 145 -15.43 16.08 8.67
C PRO A 145 -16.06 15.88 7.28
N GLU A 146 -16.16 16.93 6.46
CA GLU A 146 -16.69 16.88 5.10
C GLU A 146 -15.85 16.03 4.13
N PHE A 147 -14.60 15.72 4.45
CA PHE A 147 -13.75 14.81 3.67
C PHE A 147 -13.69 13.39 4.23
N LEU A 148 -14.35 13.13 5.37
CA LEU A 148 -14.33 11.84 6.03
C LEU A 148 -15.59 11.03 5.71
N TRP A 149 -15.41 9.86 5.08
CA TRP A 149 -16.44 8.84 4.96
C TRP A 149 -16.10 7.67 5.87
N GLY A 150 -16.94 7.42 6.88
CA GLY A 150 -16.64 6.36 7.85
C GLY A 150 -15.36 6.62 8.63
N GLY A 151 -14.98 7.89 8.87
CA GLY A 151 -13.74 8.26 9.56
C GLY A 151 -12.48 8.16 8.71
N VAL A 152 -12.62 7.69 7.47
CA VAL A 152 -11.55 7.54 6.48
C VAL A 152 -11.71 8.63 5.43
N ILE A 153 -10.60 9.10 4.88
CA ILE A 153 -10.62 10.15 3.88
C ILE A 153 -11.14 9.57 2.57
N TRP A 154 -12.25 10.08 2.03
CA TRP A 154 -12.87 9.45 0.86
C TRP A 154 -11.96 9.43 -0.38
N SER A 155 -11.02 10.37 -0.48
CA SER A 155 -10.05 10.40 -1.57
C SER A 155 -9.08 9.23 -1.55
N ASN A 156 -8.94 8.51 -0.43
CA ASN A 156 -8.13 7.30 -0.36
C ASN A 156 -8.66 6.18 -1.26
N ILE A 157 -9.95 6.20 -1.58
CA ILE A 157 -10.57 5.29 -2.56
C ILE A 157 -9.93 5.52 -3.94
N TRP A 158 -9.90 6.79 -4.37
CA TRP A 158 -9.29 7.18 -5.64
C TRP A 158 -7.78 6.92 -5.64
N PHE A 159 -7.08 7.31 -4.58
CA PHE A 159 -5.65 7.04 -4.42
C PHE A 159 -5.33 5.54 -4.49
N SER A 160 -6.09 4.70 -3.79
CA SER A 160 -5.87 3.24 -3.77
C SER A 160 -6.18 2.59 -5.12
N GLY A 161 -7.19 3.11 -5.83
CA GLY A 161 -7.46 2.71 -7.21
C GLY A 161 -6.28 3.03 -8.14
N MET A 162 -5.77 4.26 -8.10
CA MET A 162 -4.61 4.68 -8.89
C MET A 162 -3.35 3.89 -8.52
N LEU A 163 -3.09 3.73 -7.24
CA LEU A 163 -1.94 3.02 -6.72
C LEU A 163 -1.99 1.54 -7.13
N GLY A 164 -3.13 0.87 -6.92
CA GLY A 164 -3.32 -0.51 -7.31
C GLY A 164 -3.17 -0.71 -8.83
N LEU A 165 -3.73 0.20 -9.62
CA LEU A 165 -3.60 0.21 -11.08
C LEU A 165 -2.13 0.40 -11.52
N GLY A 166 -1.45 1.37 -10.92
CA GLY A 166 -0.05 1.69 -11.19
C GLY A 166 0.87 0.54 -10.83
N CYS A 167 0.72 -0.04 -9.64
CA CYS A 167 1.49 -1.20 -9.18
C CYS A 167 1.26 -2.42 -10.09
N TYR A 168 0.00 -2.70 -10.46
CA TYR A 168 -0.33 -3.75 -11.41
C TYR A 168 0.32 -3.51 -12.78
N GLY A 169 0.22 -2.28 -13.32
CA GLY A 169 0.81 -1.92 -14.61
C GLY A 169 2.33 -1.97 -14.60
N GLY A 170 2.95 -1.44 -13.54
CA GLY A 170 4.39 -1.48 -13.33
C GLY A 170 4.91 -2.92 -13.27
N LEU A 171 4.27 -3.80 -12.48
CA LEU A 171 4.66 -5.20 -12.41
C LEU A 171 4.44 -5.95 -13.73
N ARG A 172 3.36 -5.66 -14.48
CA ARG A 172 3.18 -6.22 -15.83
C ARG A 172 4.32 -5.83 -16.76
N LEU A 173 4.74 -4.57 -16.72
CA LEU A 173 5.85 -4.07 -17.54
C LEU A 173 7.17 -4.71 -17.12
N ALA A 174 7.43 -4.80 -15.81
CA ALA A 174 8.61 -5.46 -15.26
C ALA A 174 8.71 -6.94 -15.69
N LEU A 175 7.61 -7.68 -15.61
CA LEU A 175 7.53 -9.07 -16.06
C LEU A 175 7.70 -9.22 -17.58
N ARG A 176 7.33 -8.20 -18.37
CA ARG A 176 7.59 -8.18 -19.82
C ARG A 176 9.07 -7.95 -20.10
N TRP A 177 9.72 -7.06 -19.35
CA TRP A 177 11.15 -6.74 -19.50
C TRP A 177 12.07 -7.81 -18.92
N GLU A 178 11.57 -8.66 -18.02
CA GLU A 178 12.29 -9.83 -17.50
C GLU A 178 12.91 -10.68 -18.61
N GLY A 179 12.16 -10.92 -19.71
CA GLY A 179 12.59 -11.73 -20.86
C GLY A 179 13.12 -10.94 -22.06
N ALA A 180 13.27 -9.61 -21.94
CA ALA A 180 13.74 -8.77 -23.04
C ALA A 180 15.28 -8.66 -23.14
N VAL A 181 15.99 -9.09 -22.09
CA VAL A 181 17.45 -9.01 -22.00
C VAL A 181 18.03 -10.40 -22.22
N ASP A 182 19.09 -10.49 -23.02
CA ASP A 182 19.81 -11.73 -23.27
C ASP A 182 20.27 -12.39 -21.95
N PRO A 183 19.80 -13.62 -21.65
CA PRO A 183 20.24 -14.35 -20.47
C PRO A 183 21.76 -14.64 -20.46
N ALA A 184 22.42 -14.67 -21.61
CA ALA A 184 23.87 -14.88 -21.69
C ALA A 184 24.68 -13.68 -21.20
N ALA A 185 24.07 -12.49 -21.12
CA ALA A 185 24.76 -11.26 -20.74
C ALA A 185 25.00 -11.11 -19.22
N PHE A 186 24.38 -11.95 -18.38
CA PHE A 186 24.43 -11.83 -16.92
C PHE A 186 24.50 -13.18 -16.23
N SER A 187 25.25 -13.28 -15.15
CA SER A 187 25.24 -14.46 -14.28
C SER A 187 23.85 -14.66 -13.64
N PRO A 188 23.50 -15.88 -13.18
CA PRO A 188 22.20 -16.15 -12.55
C PRO A 188 21.90 -15.24 -11.35
N ARG A 189 22.94 -14.88 -10.57
CA ARG A 189 22.80 -13.99 -9.42
C ARG A 189 22.50 -12.56 -9.86
N GLU A 190 23.19 -12.04 -10.87
CA GLU A 190 22.94 -10.70 -11.41
C GLU A 190 21.54 -10.59 -12.03
N GLN A 191 21.09 -11.63 -12.73
CA GLN A 191 19.71 -11.68 -13.24
C GLN A 191 18.69 -11.62 -12.11
N ALA A 192 18.89 -12.39 -11.04
CA ALA A 192 18.00 -12.38 -9.88
C ALA A 192 17.94 -11.00 -9.21
N VAL A 193 19.09 -10.36 -8.98
CA VAL A 193 19.17 -9.02 -8.39
C VAL A 193 18.52 -7.99 -9.31
N ARG A 194 18.79 -8.04 -10.62
CA ARG A 194 18.18 -7.13 -11.61
C ARG A 194 16.67 -7.25 -11.62
N GLN A 195 16.14 -8.47 -11.69
CA GLN A 195 14.70 -8.73 -11.70
C GLN A 195 14.04 -8.29 -10.39
N PHE A 196 14.68 -8.57 -9.25
CA PHE A 196 14.22 -8.10 -7.94
C PHE A 196 14.17 -6.57 -7.89
N ALA A 197 15.26 -5.89 -8.28
CA ALA A 197 15.33 -4.43 -8.30
C ALA A 197 14.27 -3.82 -9.24
N LEU A 198 14.02 -4.45 -10.39
CA LEU A 198 13.00 -4.01 -11.33
C LEU A 198 11.58 -4.11 -10.73
N GLY A 199 11.30 -5.18 -9.99
CA GLY A 199 10.04 -5.33 -9.25
C GLY A 199 9.87 -4.26 -8.17
N VAL A 200 10.92 -3.99 -7.39
CA VAL A 200 10.91 -2.92 -6.37
C VAL A 200 10.65 -1.56 -7.03
N ALA A 201 11.42 -1.24 -8.08
CA ALA A 201 11.31 0.02 -8.80
C ALA A 201 9.92 0.22 -9.41
N ALA A 202 9.31 -0.82 -9.97
CA ALA A 202 7.97 -0.76 -10.51
C ALA A 202 6.93 -0.32 -9.46
N ILE A 203 7.03 -0.83 -8.23
CA ILE A 203 6.12 -0.46 -7.14
C ILE A 203 6.41 0.95 -6.64
N TRP A 204 7.68 1.29 -6.41
CA TRP A 204 8.03 2.62 -5.90
C TRP A 204 7.69 3.72 -6.90
N VAL A 205 7.93 3.52 -8.20
CA VAL A 205 7.53 4.48 -9.25
C VAL A 205 6.01 4.64 -9.27
N ALA A 206 5.25 3.54 -9.21
CA ALA A 206 3.79 3.60 -9.13
C ALA A 206 3.31 4.35 -7.88
N PHE A 207 3.95 4.10 -6.74
CA PHE A 207 3.64 4.76 -5.48
C PHE A 207 3.90 6.26 -5.56
N THR A 208 5.12 6.66 -5.95
CA THR A 208 5.48 8.07 -6.12
C THR A 208 4.56 8.76 -7.11
N ALA A 209 4.24 8.14 -8.26
CA ALA A 209 3.36 8.75 -9.24
C ALA A 209 1.93 8.95 -8.71
N ALA A 210 1.34 7.92 -8.09
CA ALA A 210 0.00 8.02 -7.50
C ALA A 210 -0.04 9.08 -6.39
N THR A 211 1.00 9.15 -5.56
CA THR A 211 1.18 10.16 -4.53
C THR A 211 1.26 11.57 -5.11
N LEU A 212 2.08 11.79 -6.13
CA LEU A 212 2.21 13.10 -6.77
C LEU A 212 0.89 13.54 -7.40
N VAL A 213 0.18 12.63 -8.05
CA VAL A 213 -1.15 12.94 -8.59
C VAL A 213 -2.12 13.31 -7.47
N GLN A 214 -2.17 12.52 -6.40
CA GLN A 214 -3.02 12.81 -5.24
C GLN A 214 -2.65 14.14 -4.56
N LEU A 215 -1.35 14.46 -4.48
CA LEU A 215 -0.86 15.70 -3.91
C LEU A 215 -1.29 16.91 -4.74
N LEU A 216 -0.90 16.90 -6.02
CA LEU A 216 -1.01 18.06 -6.90
C LEU A 216 -2.45 18.35 -7.31
N PHE A 217 -3.26 17.30 -7.54
CA PHE A 217 -4.62 17.45 -8.05
C PHE A 217 -5.69 17.43 -6.96
N TRP A 218 -5.36 17.02 -5.74
CA TRP A 218 -6.35 16.95 -4.66
C TRP A 218 -5.91 17.63 -3.37
N TYR A 219 -4.81 17.22 -2.75
CA TYR A 219 -4.42 17.78 -1.45
C TYR A 219 -4.07 19.26 -1.50
N VAL A 220 -3.30 19.70 -2.50
CA VAL A 220 -2.90 21.11 -2.64
C VAL A 220 -4.12 22.02 -2.90
N PRO A 221 -5.06 21.69 -3.82
CA PRO A 221 -6.25 22.52 -4.03
C PRO A 221 -7.28 22.46 -2.90
N VAL A 222 -7.49 21.29 -2.29
CA VAL A 222 -8.58 21.07 -1.34
C VAL A 222 -8.20 21.46 0.09
N ALA A 223 -6.93 21.29 0.47
CA ALA A 223 -6.42 21.49 1.83
C ALA A 223 -7.33 20.84 2.91
N PRO A 224 -7.48 19.51 2.92
CA PRO A 224 -8.51 18.82 3.70
C PRO A 224 -8.19 18.70 5.19
N TRP A 225 -7.05 19.24 5.65
CA TRP A 225 -6.57 19.07 7.01
C TRP A 225 -7.40 19.85 8.03
N ALA A 226 -7.59 19.24 9.20
CA ALA A 226 -8.12 19.89 10.39
C ALA A 226 -6.98 20.09 11.40
N PRO A 227 -7.14 20.98 12.40
CA PRO A 227 -6.22 21.04 13.54
C PRO A 227 -6.06 19.65 14.15
N GLY A 228 -4.82 19.16 14.17
CA GLY A 228 -4.46 17.87 14.74
C GLY A 228 -3.54 18.03 15.94
N PRO A 229 -3.04 16.92 16.50
CA PRO A 229 -2.07 16.94 17.59
C PRO A 229 -0.70 17.50 17.16
N ARG A 230 -0.53 17.83 15.87
CA ARG A 230 0.72 18.32 15.27
C ARG A 230 0.44 19.54 14.38
N PRO A 231 1.36 20.52 14.33
CA PRO A 231 1.29 21.62 13.37
C PRO A 231 1.52 21.10 11.94
N PHE A 232 0.71 21.61 11.00
CA PHE A 232 0.82 21.41 9.54
C PHE A 232 1.52 22.61 8.91
#